data_AF-A0A0C2F352-F1
#
_entry.id   AF-A0A0C2F352-F1
#
_cell.length_a   1.000
_cell.length_b   1.000
_cell.length_c   1.000
_cell.angle_alpha   90.00
_cell.angle_beta   90.00
_cell.angle_gamma   90.00
#
_symmetry.space_group_name_H-M   'P 1'
#
loop_
_entity.id
_entity.type
_entity.pdbx_description
1 polymer ?
#
loop_
_entity_poly.entity_id
_entity_poly.type
_entity_poly.pdbx_seq_one_letter_code
_entity_poly.pdbx_strand_id
1 'polypeptide(L)' 'QYCEYSAENVKNIFKKATEAWSKNTCLDIRENANAQAKIVVAKGPGCMSSLGMQGNAQGLMMGDKCMT' A
#
# COMPACT_ATOMS: atom_id res chain seq x y z
N GLN A 1 20.47 -7.29 15.72
CA GLN A 1 19.09 -6.98 16.14
C GLN A 1 18.34 -6.52 14.90
N TYR A 2 17.65 -7.43 14.21
CA TYR A 2 16.85 -7.06 13.03
C TYR A 2 15.56 -6.44 13.56
N CYS A 3 15.49 -5.10 13.55
CA CYS A 3 14.26 -4.40 13.86
C CYS A 3 13.19 -4.90 12.89
N GLU A 4 12.08 -5.40 13.44
CA GLU A 4 10.89 -5.76 12.69
C GLU A 4 10.51 -4.58 11.78
N TYR A 5 10.72 -4.75 10.47
CA TYR A 5 9.98 -3.97 9.49
C TYR A 5 8.55 -4.49 9.53
N SER A 6 7.80 -3.96 10.50
CA SER A 6 6.46 -4.41 10.85
C SER A 6 5.46 -3.95 9.80
N ALA A 7 4.32 -4.63 9.73
CA ALA A 7 3.18 -4.20 8.92
C ALA A 7 2.75 -2.74 9.21
N GLU A 8 3.09 -2.22 10.39
CA GLU A 8 2.85 -0.84 10.79
C GLU A 8 3.69 0.17 9.98
N ASN A 9 4.97 -0.13 9.69
CA ASN A 9 5.80 0.74 8.85
C ASN A 9 5.25 0.82 7.43
N VAL A 10 4.90 -0.33 6.85
CA VAL A 10 4.27 -0.40 5.52
C VAL A 10 2.98 0.43 5.50
N LYS A 11 2.14 0.27 6.53
CA LYS A 11 0.91 1.04 6.70
C LYS A 11 1.17 2.54 6.76
N ASN A 12 2.12 2.98 7.59
CA ASN A 12 2.41 4.40 7.82
C ASN A 12 2.99 5.08 6.56
N ILE A 13 3.89 4.41 5.84
CA ILE A 13 4.46 4.93 4.59
C ILE A 13 3.38 5.02 3.52
N PHE A 14 2.55 3.99 3.37
CA PHE A 14 1.47 4.03 2.40
C PHE A 14 0.47 5.14 2.72
N LYS A 15 0.10 5.36 4.00
CA LYS A 15 -0.76 6.48 4.40
C LYS A 15 -0.18 7.84 3.97
N LYS A 16 1.12 8.09 4.23
CA LYS A 16 1.79 9.32 3.76
C LYS A 16 1.69 9.50 2.24
N ALA A 17 1.86 8.42 1.47
CA ALA A 17 1.71 8.48 0.02
C ALA A 17 0.27 8.83 -0.39
N THR A 18 -0.74 8.21 0.25
CA THR A 18 -2.15 8.51 -0.03
C THR A 18 -2.53 9.95 0.29
N GLU A 19 -1.98 10.53 1.37
CA GLU A 19 -2.16 11.95 1.71
C GLU A 19 -1.50 12.88 0.68
N ALA A 20 -0.34 12.51 0.15
CA ALA A 20 0.31 13.29 -0.90
C ALA A 20 -0.51 13.26 -2.20
N TRP A 21 -1.08 12.11 -2.56
CA TRP A 21 -1.94 12.00 -3.74
C TRP A 21 -3.26 12.74 -3.57
N SER A 22 -3.91 12.67 -2.41
CA SER A 22 -5.19 13.36 -2.18
C SER A 22 -5.07 14.89 -2.25
N LYS A 23 -3.89 15.46 -1.96
CA LYS A 23 -3.62 16.90 -2.12
C LYS A 23 -3.51 17.36 -3.57
N ASN A 24 -3.15 16.45 -4.48
CA ASN A 24 -2.79 16.78 -5.86
C ASN A 24 -3.73 16.14 -6.90
N THR A 25 -4.67 15.32 -6.46
CA THR A 25 -5.59 14.55 -7.30
C THR A 25 -6.94 14.44 -6.61
N CYS A 26 -7.96 13.93 -7.30
CA CYS A 26 -9.24 13.57 -6.69
C CYS A 26 -9.25 12.17 -6.04
N LEU A 27 -8.09 11.52 -5.90
CA LEU A 27 -8.00 10.19 -5.31
C LEU A 27 -8.32 10.24 -3.81
N ASP A 28 -9.20 9.34 -3.40
CA ASP A 28 -9.65 9.18 -2.03
C ASP A 28 -9.50 7.71 -1.62
N ILE A 29 -8.38 7.41 -0.98
CA ILE A 29 -7.99 6.05 -0.60
C ILE A 29 -8.29 5.88 0.90
N ARG A 30 -9.18 4.93 1.23
CA ARG A 30 -9.65 4.69 2.59
C ARG A 30 -9.53 3.22 2.98
N GLU A 31 -9.31 2.96 4.28
CA GLU A 31 -9.31 1.59 4.81
C GLU A 31 -10.75 1.04 4.82
N ASN A 32 -10.99 -0.08 4.12
CA ASN A 32 -12.29 -0.76 4.12
C ASN A 32 -12.09 -2.28 4.06
N ALA A 33 -12.33 -2.97 5.18
CA ALA A 33 -12.19 -4.42 5.25
C ALA A 33 -13.22 -5.17 4.40
N ASN A 34 -14.39 -4.57 4.17
CA ASN A 34 -15.54 -5.18 3.49
C ASN A 34 -15.54 -4.94 1.98
N ALA A 35 -14.61 -4.14 1.45
CA ALA A 35 -14.50 -3.92 0.02
C ALA A 35 -14.10 -5.23 -0.70
N GLN A 36 -14.79 -5.52 -1.82
CA GLN A 36 -14.49 -6.66 -2.69
C GLN A 36 -13.24 -6.38 -3.54
N ALA A 37 -13.25 -5.29 -4.30
CA ALA A 37 -12.08 -4.77 -4.99
C ALA A 37 -11.32 -3.84 -4.03
N LYS A 38 -10.12 -4.26 -3.60
CA LYS A 38 -9.32 -3.50 -2.64
C LYS A 38 -7.84 -3.75 -2.86
N ILE A 39 -7.03 -2.75 -2.52
CA ILE A 39 -5.59 -2.91 -2.48
C ILE A 39 -5.20 -3.41 -1.09
N VAL A 40 -4.46 -4.52 -1.04
CA VAL A 40 -3.84 -5.06 0.18
C VAL A 40 -2.37 -4.70 0.15
N VAL A 41 -1.96 -3.75 0.98
CA VAL A 41 -0.57 -3.31 1.07
C VAL A 41 0.17 -4.24 2.02
N ALA A 42 1.27 -4.81 1.55
CA ALA A 42 2.05 -5.78 2.31
C ALA A 42 3.55 -5.66 2.03
N LYS A 43 4.37 -6.20 2.92
CA LYS A 43 5.80 -6.38 2.63
C LYS A 43 5.96 -7.50 1.60
N GLY A 44 6.84 -7.28 0.62
CA GLY A 44 7.17 -8.28 -0.40
C GLY A 44 8.63 -8.22 -0.82
N PRO A 45 9.03 -9.04 -1.81
CA PRO A 45 10.44 -9.13 -2.23
C PRO A 45 10.92 -7.90 -3.03
N GLY A 46 10.02 -7.02 -3.44
CA GLY A 46 10.33 -5.83 -4.25
C GLY A 46 9.16 -4.84 -4.30
N CYS A 47 9.29 -3.81 -5.14
CA CYS A 47 8.25 -2.81 -5.35
C CYS A 47 7.34 -3.27 -6.49
N MET A 48 6.17 -3.81 -6.17
CA MET A 48 5.34 -4.48 -7.18
C MET A 48 3.86 -4.19 -6.99
N SER A 49 3.16 -4.03 -8.11
CA SER A 49 1.71 -3.88 -8.19
C SER A 49 1.21 -4.48 -9.50
N SER A 50 -0.04 -4.94 -9.51
CA SER A 50 -0.77 -5.16 -10.76
C SER A 50 -1.06 -3.83 -11.46
N LEU A 51 -1.22 -3.87 -12.79
CA LEU A 51 -1.65 -2.70 -13.57
C LEU A 51 -3.18 -2.58 -13.53
N GLY A 52 -3.67 -1.44 -13.03
CA GLY A 52 -5.11 -1.17 -12.97
C GLY A 52 -5.88 -1.99 -11.92
N MET A 53 -7.21 -1.84 -11.93
CA MET A 53 -8.12 -2.55 -11.03
C MET A 53 -8.37 -3.98 -11.50
N GLN A 54 -8.14 -4.96 -10.62
CA GLN A 54 -8.30 -6.39 -10.90
C GLN A 54 -9.71 -6.92 -10.55
N GLY A 55 -10.58 -6.10 -9.98
CA GLY A 55 -11.93 -6.47 -9.57
C GLY A 55 -12.04 -7.25 -8.25
N ASN A 56 -10.91 -7.57 -7.61
CA ASN A 56 -10.83 -8.32 -6.34
C ASN A 56 -9.77 -7.70 -5.40
N ALA A 57 -9.50 -8.35 -4.28
CA ALA A 57 -8.34 -8.02 -3.46
C ALA A 57 -7.05 -8.20 -4.29
N GLN A 58 -6.27 -7.13 -4.44
CA GLN A 58 -5.02 -7.10 -5.20
C GLN A 58 -3.87 -6.63 -4.32
N GLY A 59 -2.73 -7.32 -4.39
CA GLY A 59 -1.56 -6.99 -3.59
C GLY A 59 -0.78 -5.79 -4.14
N LEU A 60 -0.38 -4.89 -3.25
CA LEU A 60 0.66 -3.89 -3.50
C LEU A 60 1.82 -4.19 -2.55
N MET A 61 2.91 -4.69 -3.11
CA MET A 61 4.07 -5.16 -2.35
C MET A 61 5.12 -4.07 -2.23
N MET A 62 5.55 -3.84 -0.99
CA MET A 62 6.62 -2.91 -0.64
C MET A 62 7.80 -3.68 -0.06
N GLY A 63 8.84 -3.85 -0.87
CA GLY A 63 10.12 -4.37 -0.42
C GLY A 63 10.95 -3.33 0.34
N ASP A 64 12.06 -3.77 0.92
CA ASP A 64 12.89 -2.92 1.80
C ASP A 64 13.41 -1.66 1.10
N LYS A 65 13.70 -1.73 -0.20
CA LYS A 65 14.15 -0.58 -1.01
C LYS A 65 13.02 0.34 -1.48
N CYS A 66 11.76 0.06 -1.12
CA CYS A 66 10.58 0.83 -1.50
C CYS A 66 10.05 1.69 -0.35
N MET A 67 10.65 1.55 0.83
CA MET A 67 10.21 2.13 2.11
C MET A 67 11.15 3.23 2.62
N THR A 68 12.05 3.72 1.75
CA THR A 68 13.02 4.78 2.04
C THR A 68 12.45 6.17 1.83
#